data_AF-A0A963EQ47-F1
#
_entry.id   AF-A0A963EQ47-F1
#
_cell.length_a   1.000
_cell.length_b   1.000
_cell.length_c   1.000
_cell.angle_alpha   90.00
_cell.angle_beta   90.00
_cell.angle_gamma   90.00
#
_symmetry.space_group_name_H-M   'P 1'
#
loop_
_entity.id
_entity.type
_entity.pdbx_description
1 polymer ?
#
loop_
_entity_poly.entity_id
_entity_poly.type
_entity_poly.pdbx_seq_one_letter_code
_entity_poly.pdbx_strand_id
1 'polypeptide(L)' 'MPRDASQTDKPTKGERTAQRILDVAEYLFATGGYEGTSLRRIAEGAGLTEPGLYNHFSGKQAL' A
#
# COMPACT_ATOMS: atom_id res chain seq x y z
N MET A 1 0.12 -29.26 24.44
CA MET A 1 -0.48 -28.17 23.63
C MET A 1 0.49 -27.00 23.51
N PRO A 2 1.17 -26.82 22.37
CA PRO A 2 1.82 -25.55 22.02
C PRO A 2 1.32 -24.99 20.66
N ARG A 3 0.68 -23.82 20.71
CA ARG A 3 0.85 -22.63 19.83
C ARG A 3 1.04 -22.89 18.32
N ASP A 4 -0.06 -23.09 17.61
CA ASP A 4 -0.14 -22.81 16.17
C ASP A 4 -0.53 -21.33 15.99
N ALA A 5 0.47 -20.49 15.73
CA ALA A 5 0.28 -19.15 15.23
C ALA A 5 1.32 -18.93 14.13
N SER A 6 0.96 -19.46 12.96
CA SER A 6 1.34 -18.98 11.63
C SER A 6 2.82 -19.02 11.26
N GLN A 7 3.15 -20.10 10.55
CA GLN A 7 4.25 -20.21 9.59
C GLN A 7 4.56 -18.91 8.84
N THR A 8 5.82 -18.48 8.95
CA THR A 8 6.71 -18.18 7.83
C THR A 8 6.05 -17.94 6.45
N ASP A 9 5.86 -16.69 6.08
CA ASP A 9 6.15 -16.25 4.72
C ASP A 9 6.89 -14.92 4.84
N LYS A 10 8.13 -14.85 4.33
CA LYS A 10 8.84 -13.58 4.30
C LYS A 10 8.04 -12.71 3.34
N PRO A 11 7.48 -11.56 3.76
CA PRO A 11 6.63 -10.77 2.90
C PRO A 11 7.37 -10.54 1.60
N THR A 12 6.74 -11.00 0.52
CA THR A 12 7.30 -10.93 -0.82
C THR A 12 7.65 -9.48 -1.13
N LYS A 13 8.53 -9.27 -2.12
CA LYS A 13 8.92 -7.91 -2.52
C LYS A 13 7.69 -7.04 -2.84
N GLY A 14 6.61 -7.66 -3.32
CA GLY A 14 5.31 -7.03 -3.54
C GLY A 14 4.59 -6.63 -2.25
N GLU A 15 4.48 -7.52 -1.25
CA GLU A 15 3.78 -7.20 0.01
C GLU A 15 4.45 -6.10 0.82
N ARG A 16 5.79 -6.05 0.85
CA ARG A 16 6.52 -4.94 1.50
C ARG A 16 6.23 -3.60 0.82
N THR A 17 6.04 -3.66 -0.49
CA THR A 17 5.72 -2.49 -1.31
C THR A 17 4.27 -2.07 -1.07
N ALA A 18 3.34 -3.03 -1.01
CA ALA A 18 1.94 -2.78 -0.66
C ALA A 18 1.76 -2.17 0.73
N GLN A 19 2.50 -2.65 1.74
CA GLN A 19 2.47 -2.05 3.07
C GLN A 19 2.93 -0.59 3.07
N ARG A 20 4.01 -0.26 2.35
CA ARG A 20 4.45 1.15 2.20
C ARG A 20 3.40 2.01 1.51
N ILE A 21 2.73 1.46 0.50
CA ILE A 21 1.64 2.16 -0.19
C ILE A 21 0.51 2.47 0.79
N LEU A 22 0.12 1.51 1.62
CA LEU A 22 -0.93 1.69 2.63
C LEU A 22 -0.55 2.74 3.70
N ASP A 23 0.67 2.68 4.23
CA ASP A 23 1.19 3.67 5.20
C ASP A 23 1.10 5.11 4.64
N VAL A 24 1.55 5.28 3.40
CA VAL A 24 1.51 6.58 2.71
C VAL A 24 0.08 6.99 2.38
N ALA A 25 -0.77 6.05 1.95
CA ALA A 25 -2.17 6.28 1.67
C ALA A 25 -2.91 6.76 2.91
N GLU A 26 -2.72 6.08 4.05
CA GLU A 26 -3.31 6.43 5.34
C GLU A 26 -2.91 7.84 5.77
N TYR A 27 -1.62 8.17 5.67
CA TYR A 27 -1.13 9.51 5.98
C TYR A 27 -1.73 10.59 5.05
N LEU A 28 -1.78 10.32 3.74
CA LEU A 28 -2.33 11.27 2.77
C LEU A 28 -3.85 11.42 2.91
N PHE A 29 -4.58 10.34 3.19
CA PHE A 29 -6.01 10.38 3.48
C PHE A 29 -6.29 11.17 4.75
N ALA A 30 -5.50 10.97 5.82
CA ALA A 30 -5.63 11.70 7.07
C ALA A 30 -5.32 13.20 6.94
N THR A 31 -4.33 13.57 6.12
CA THR A 31 -3.87 14.97 5.98
C THR A 31 -4.56 15.75 4.86
N GLY A 32 -4.92 15.10 3.74
CA GLY A 32 -5.41 15.75 2.52
C GLY A 32 -6.81 15.30 2.07
N GLY A 33 -7.44 14.37 2.79
CA GLY A 33 -8.74 13.82 2.44
C GLY A 33 -8.71 12.88 1.22
N TYR A 34 -9.77 12.10 1.06
CA TYR A 34 -9.87 11.06 0.02
C TYR A 34 -9.95 11.64 -1.40
N GLU A 35 -10.64 12.78 -1.58
CA GLU A 35 -10.71 13.46 -2.88
C GLU A 35 -9.37 14.10 -3.27
N GLY A 36 -8.66 14.71 -2.32
CA GLY A 36 -7.36 15.36 -2.54
C GLY A 36 -6.19 14.37 -2.74
N THR A 37 -6.35 13.12 -2.31
CA THR A 37 -5.31 12.10 -2.38
C THR A 37 -5.52 11.22 -3.61
N SER A 38 -4.65 11.34 -4.61
CA SER A 38 -4.66 10.50 -5.82
C SER A 38 -3.70 9.31 -5.71
N LEU A 39 -4.01 8.21 -6.39
CA LEU A 39 -3.11 7.04 -6.52
C LEU A 39 -1.70 7.46 -6.93
N ARG A 40 -1.60 8.46 -7.80
CA ARG A 40 -0.34 9.08 -8.19
C ARG A 40 0.43 9.67 -7.01
N ARG A 41 -0.21 10.44 -6.12
CA ARG A 41 0.45 10.98 -4.92
C ARG A 41 0.90 9.87 -3.97
N ILE A 42 0.07 8.83 -3.83
CA ILE A 42 0.40 7.68 -2.98
C ILE A 42 1.60 6.92 -3.59
N ALA A 43 1.61 6.70 -4.91
CA ALA A 43 2.73 6.10 -5.62
C ALA A 43 4.01 6.93 -5.43
N GLU A 44 3.94 8.25 -5.67
CA GLU A 44 5.07 9.16 -5.47
C GLU A 44 5.59 9.13 -4.02
N GLY A 45 4.69 9.15 -3.02
CA GLY A 45 5.07 9.07 -1.61
C GLY A 45 5.63 7.70 -1.18
N ALA A 46 5.15 6.62 -1.80
CA ALA A 46 5.65 5.27 -1.56
C ALA A 46 6.93 4.94 -2.35
N GLY A 47 7.40 5.84 -3.23
CA GLY A 47 8.55 5.62 -4.10
C GLY A 47 8.28 4.66 -5.26
N LEU A 48 7.02 4.53 -5.66
CA LEU A 48 6.58 3.77 -6.82
C LEU A 48 6.24 4.68 -8.00
N THR A 49 6.23 4.08 -9.19
CA THR A 49 5.64 4.67 -10.38
C THR A 49 4.13 4.39 -10.41
N GLU A 50 3.34 5.30 -11.00
CA GLU A 50 1.90 5.06 -11.27
C GLU A 50 1.61 3.66 -11.83
N PRO A 51 2.25 3.19 -12.93
CA PRO A 51 2.02 1.84 -13.45
C PRO A 51 2.44 0.73 -12.49
N GLY A 52 3.50 0.93 -11.68
CA GLY A 52 3.90 -0.03 -10.66
C GLY A 52 2.87 -0.16 -9.54
N LEU A 53 2.23 0.94 -9.16
CA LEU A 53 1.13 0.95 -8.21
C LEU A 53 -0.13 0.32 -8.80
N TYR A 54 -0.47 0.60 -10.07
CA TYR A 54 -1.59 -0.06 -10.76
C TYR A 54 -1.47 -1.59 -10.83
N ASN A 55 -0.22 -2.10 -10.84
CA ASN A 55 0.06 -3.53 -10.82
C ASN A 55 -0.26 -4.18 -9.45
N HIS A 56 -0.27 -3.38 -8.38
CA HIS A 56 -0.57 -3.83 -7.02
C HIS A 56 -2.00 -3.46 -6.58
N PHE A 57 -2.50 -2.29 -6.98
CA PHE A 57 -3.81 -1.76 -6.64
C PHE A 57 -4.49 -1.23 -7.90
N SER A 58 -5.60 -1.85 -8.29
CA SER A 58 -6.30 -1.50 -9.53
C SER A 58 -6.98 -0.12 -9.52
N GLY A 59 -6.99 0.60 -8.38
CA GLY A 59 -7.57 1.93 -8.30
C GLY A 59 -7.69 2.46 -6.87
N LYS A 60 -8.19 3.71 -6.73
CA LYS A 60 -8.47 4.33 -5.42
C LYS A 60 -9.40 3.46 -4.57
N GLN A 61 -10.32 2.75 -5.20
CA GLN A 61 -11.27 1.85 -4.53
C GLN A 61 -10.65 0.56 -3.99
N ALA A 62 -9.42 0.23 -4.37
CA ALA A 62 -8.73 -0.97 -3.92
C ALA A 62 -7.83 -0.71 -2.69
N LEU A 63 -7.68 0.56 -2.28
CA LEU A 63 -6.92 1.01 -1.10
C LEU A 63 -7.83 1.23 0.10
#